data_AF-A0A7G9LDK0-F1
#
_entry.id   AF-A0A7G9LDK0-F1
#
_cell.length_a   1.000
_cell.length_b   1.000
_cell.length_c   1.000
_cell.angle_alpha   90.00
_cell.angle_beta   90.00
_cell.angle_gamma   90.00
#
_symmetry.space_group_name_H-M   'P 1'
#
loop_
_entity.id
_entity.type
_entity.pdbx_description
1 polymer ?
#
loop_
_entity_poly.entity_id
_entity_poly.type
_entity_poly.pdbx_seq_one_letter_code
_entity_poly.pdbx_strand_id
1 'polypeptide(L)'
;MKTLKLTVIALLLSATTTIAQSKNSKMADKDMSDSWKVSNLKTKVVVNDDNDTYVVKQLEITEEYTPVMLDPKDKKKLNQDIIYMPTEVNKRIRLDYDKDRFYDKEVKFNYLKSDDLNLNFTLTKRGIKVKTDTDKISINRIEDTTGIMHTIVNNRIQKEGTYTLELSNGEKIKVTVTDYNIMK
;
A
#
# COMPACT_ATOMS: atom_id res chain seq x y z
N MET A 1 -8.49 42.28 33.08
CA MET A 1 -9.03 41.52 31.93
C MET A 1 -7.94 40.56 31.45
N LYS A 2 -8.06 39.26 31.75
CA LYS A 2 -7.12 38.24 31.26
C LYS A 2 -7.79 37.52 30.09
N THR A 3 -7.29 37.77 28.88
CA THR A 3 -7.77 37.11 27.66
C THR A 3 -7.36 35.64 27.69
N LEU A 4 -8.34 34.76 27.86
CA LEU A 4 -8.18 33.32 27.70
C LEU A 4 -7.96 33.04 26.21
N LYS A 5 -6.71 32.79 25.80
CA LYS A 5 -6.43 32.33 24.44
C LYS A 5 -6.89 30.87 24.32
N LEU A 6 -8.01 30.64 23.64
CA LEU A 6 -8.39 29.30 23.21
C LEU A 6 -7.40 28.83 22.16
N THR A 7 -6.48 27.97 22.55
CA THR A 7 -5.69 27.18 21.61
C THR A 7 -6.60 26.09 21.08
N VAL A 8 -7.16 26.30 19.89
CA VAL A 8 -7.87 25.25 19.15
C VAL A 8 -6.83 24.18 18.80
N ILE A 9 -6.86 23.08 19.54
CA ILE A 9 -6.13 21.86 19.18
C ILE A 9 -6.81 21.32 17.93
N ALA A 10 -6.29 21.70 16.76
CA ALA A 10 -6.66 21.07 15.50
C ALA A 10 -6.23 19.60 15.60
N LEU A 11 -7.19 18.74 15.86
CA LEU A 11 -7.07 17.29 15.78
C LEU A 11 -6.75 16.96 14.32
N LEU A 12 -5.45 16.89 13.97
CA LEU A 12 -5.00 16.51 12.63
C LEU A 12 -5.44 15.06 12.38
N LEU A 13 -6.47 14.92 11.56
CA LEU A 13 -7.01 13.68 11.02
C LEU A 13 -5.95 12.98 10.13
N SER A 14 -4.99 12.29 10.74
CA SER A 14 -4.05 11.41 10.02
C SER A 14 -4.64 10.04 9.66
N ALA A 15 -5.93 9.80 9.92
CA ALA A 15 -6.61 8.53 9.63
C ALA A 15 -7.19 8.42 8.19
N THR A 16 -6.86 9.32 7.26
CA THR A 16 -7.66 9.48 6.02
C THR A 16 -7.59 8.31 5.03
N THR A 17 -6.56 7.44 5.04
CA THR A 17 -6.50 6.32 4.06
C THR A 17 -7.11 5.03 4.52
N THR A 18 -6.90 4.63 5.78
CA THR A 18 -7.66 3.52 6.37
C THR A 18 -9.15 3.85 6.38
N ILE A 19 -9.51 5.12 6.55
CA ILE A 19 -10.91 5.57 6.42
C ILE A 19 -11.40 5.51 4.97
N ALA A 20 -10.61 5.91 3.96
CA ALA A 20 -11.07 5.87 2.55
C ALA A 20 -11.28 4.44 2.03
N GLN A 21 -10.34 3.53 2.28
CA GLN A 21 -10.47 2.10 1.88
C GLN A 21 -11.54 1.39 2.70
N SER A 22 -11.60 1.60 4.02
CA SER A 22 -12.71 1.04 4.83
C SER A 22 -14.07 1.64 4.47
N LYS A 23 -14.13 2.85 3.88
CA LYS A 23 -15.39 3.46 3.44
C LYS A 23 -15.86 2.85 2.12
N ASN A 24 -14.97 2.69 1.12
CA ASN A 24 -15.32 2.05 -0.15
C ASN A 24 -15.84 0.62 0.08
N SER A 25 -15.10 -0.18 0.85
CA SER A 25 -15.50 -1.55 1.21
C SER A 25 -16.78 -1.65 2.07
N LYS A 26 -17.14 -0.62 2.84
CA LYS A 26 -18.41 -0.58 3.60
C LYS A 26 -19.62 -0.20 2.76
N MET A 27 -19.41 0.59 1.70
CA MET A 27 -20.47 1.02 0.78
C MET A 27 -20.65 0.04 -0.38
N ALA A 28 -19.71 -0.88 -0.56
CA ALA A 28 -19.72 -1.87 -1.62
C ALA A 28 -20.84 -2.91 -1.43
N ASP A 29 -21.49 -3.23 -2.53
CA ASP A 29 -22.23 -4.46 -2.68
C ASP A 29 -21.22 -5.60 -2.89
N LYS A 30 -21.07 -6.44 -1.86
CA LYS A 30 -20.04 -7.49 -1.85
C LYS A 30 -20.32 -8.60 -2.86
N ASP A 31 -21.58 -8.86 -3.18
CA ASP A 31 -21.96 -9.93 -4.10
C ASP A 31 -21.70 -9.54 -5.56
N MET A 32 -21.70 -8.23 -5.85
CA MET A 32 -21.38 -7.67 -7.17
C MET A 32 -19.92 -7.23 -7.32
N SER A 33 -19.17 -7.13 -6.23
CA SER A 33 -17.78 -6.70 -6.24
C SER A 33 -16.86 -7.81 -6.76
N ASP A 34 -15.79 -7.42 -7.44
CA ASP A 34 -14.79 -8.37 -7.92
C ASP A 34 -13.63 -8.50 -6.92
N SER A 35 -13.09 -9.71 -6.80
CA SER A 35 -11.91 -9.96 -5.98
C SER A 35 -11.08 -11.07 -6.60
N TRP A 36 -9.76 -10.87 -6.61
CA TRP A 36 -8.85 -11.90 -7.07
C TRP A 36 -7.60 -11.96 -6.19
N LYS A 37 -7.00 -13.14 -6.17
CA LYS A 37 -5.81 -13.44 -5.40
C LYS A 37 -4.82 -14.22 -6.24
N VAL A 38 -3.61 -13.69 -6.38
CA VAL A 38 -2.48 -14.41 -6.98
C VAL A 38 -1.40 -14.61 -5.94
N SER A 39 -0.84 -15.81 -5.95
CA SER A 39 0.28 -16.21 -5.11
C SER A 39 1.42 -16.66 -6.02
N ASN A 40 2.58 -16.04 -5.87
CA ASN A 40 3.77 -16.37 -6.64
C ASN A 40 4.92 -16.74 -5.69
N LEU A 41 5.43 -17.96 -5.87
CA LEU A 41 6.60 -18.46 -5.15
C LEU A 41 7.81 -18.44 -6.09
N LYS A 42 8.85 -17.71 -5.69
CA LYS A 42 10.09 -17.60 -6.47
C LYS A 42 11.31 -17.68 -5.58
N THR A 43 12.40 -18.18 -6.13
CA THR A 43 13.71 -18.10 -5.50
C THR A 43 14.39 -16.81 -5.93
N LYS A 44 14.94 -16.05 -4.99
CA LYS A 44 15.57 -14.75 -5.26
C LYS A 44 16.90 -14.63 -4.53
N VAL A 45 17.88 -14.02 -5.19
CA VAL A 45 19.13 -13.65 -4.52
C VAL A 45 18.90 -12.34 -3.76
N VAL A 46 19.16 -12.35 -2.46
CA VAL A 46 19.11 -11.18 -1.57
C VAL A 46 20.50 -11.00 -0.97
N VAL A 47 20.89 -9.75 -0.73
CA VAL A 47 22.17 -9.39 -0.14
C VAL A 47 21.95 -8.99 1.32
N ASN A 48 22.74 -9.51 2.27
CA ASN A 48 22.63 -9.24 3.71
C ASN A 48 23.53 -8.08 4.22
N ASP A 49 23.35 -7.67 5.50
CA ASP A 49 24.32 -7.19 6.52
C ASP A 49 25.79 -7.08 6.06
N ASP A 50 26.34 -8.20 5.62
CA ASP A 50 27.78 -8.36 5.38
C ASP A 50 28.17 -8.37 3.90
N ASN A 51 27.24 -7.96 3.02
CA ASN A 51 27.36 -8.01 1.55
C ASN A 51 27.40 -9.44 0.97
N ASP A 52 27.09 -10.43 1.81
CA ASP A 52 26.89 -11.81 1.40
C ASP A 52 25.59 -11.98 0.62
N THR A 53 25.66 -12.75 -0.47
CA THR A 53 24.50 -13.10 -1.29
C THR A 53 23.90 -14.41 -0.82
N TYR A 54 22.63 -14.39 -0.44
CA TYR A 54 21.87 -15.59 -0.08
C TYR A 54 20.72 -15.80 -1.05
N VAL A 55 20.45 -17.07 -1.32
CA VAL A 55 19.33 -17.52 -2.15
C VAL A 55 18.14 -17.74 -1.21
N VAL A 56 17.16 -16.85 -1.23
CA VAL A 56 15.98 -16.90 -0.37
C VAL A 56 14.76 -17.36 -1.16
N LYS A 57 13.84 -18.03 -0.47
CA LYS A 57 12.51 -18.33 -0.99
C LYS A 57 11.61 -17.14 -0.70
N GLN A 58 11.07 -16.54 -1.76
CA GLN A 58 10.14 -15.42 -1.69
C GLN A 58 8.74 -15.87 -2.08
N LEU A 59 7.78 -15.66 -1.18
CA LEU A 59 6.35 -15.78 -1.46
C LEU A 59 5.74 -14.39 -1.56
N GLU A 60 5.15 -14.09 -2.70
CA GLU A 60 4.43 -12.85 -2.95
C GLU A 60 2.94 -13.16 -3.15
N ILE A 61 2.09 -12.61 -2.29
CA ILE A 61 0.64 -12.74 -2.38
C ILE A 61 0.09 -11.35 -2.71
N THR A 62 -0.67 -11.24 -3.79
CA THR A 62 -1.38 -10.02 -4.16
C THR A 62 -2.87 -10.33 -4.17
N GLU A 63 -3.62 -9.56 -3.39
CA GLU A 63 -5.07 -9.59 -3.32
C GLU A 63 -5.57 -8.24 -3.83
N GLU A 64 -6.45 -8.26 -4.82
CA GLU A 64 -7.13 -7.05 -5.30
C GLU A 64 -8.62 -7.18 -5.02
N TYR A 65 -9.22 -6.06 -4.63
CA TYR A 65 -10.65 -5.95 -4.40
C TYR A 65 -11.16 -4.71 -5.12
N THR A 66 -12.08 -4.88 -6.06
CA THR A 66 -12.71 -3.79 -6.80
C THR A 66 -14.14 -3.65 -6.30
N PRO A 67 -14.38 -2.72 -5.36
CA PRO A 67 -15.69 -2.54 -4.79
C PRO A 67 -16.64 -1.93 -5.82
N VAL A 68 -17.88 -2.40 -5.81
CA VAL A 68 -18.94 -1.96 -6.70
C VAL A 68 -20.13 -1.51 -5.88
N MET A 69 -20.83 -0.45 -6.29
CA MET A 69 -22.12 -0.07 -5.70
C MET A 69 -23.11 0.33 -6.79
N LEU A 70 -24.40 0.19 -6.52
CA LEU A 70 -25.46 0.69 -7.39
C LEU A 70 -25.59 2.21 -7.25
N ASP A 71 -25.91 2.93 -8.34
CA ASP A 71 -26.10 4.37 -8.28
C ASP A 71 -27.27 4.71 -7.34
N PRO A 72 -27.02 5.44 -6.24
CA PRO A 72 -28.08 5.83 -5.31
C PRO A 72 -29.21 6.64 -5.96
N LYS A 73 -28.96 7.30 -7.10
CA LYS A 73 -29.96 8.06 -7.87
C LYS A 73 -30.96 7.15 -8.58
N ASP A 74 -30.58 5.91 -8.88
CA ASP A 74 -31.42 4.94 -9.57
C ASP A 74 -32.25 4.09 -8.62
N LYS A 75 -32.30 4.48 -7.35
CA LYS A 75 -33.09 3.80 -6.33
C LYS A 75 -34.52 3.56 -6.82
N LYS A 76 -34.91 2.28 -6.86
CA LYS A 76 -36.20 1.73 -7.33
C LYS A 76 -36.32 1.47 -8.83
N LYS A 77 -35.28 1.72 -9.64
CA LYS A 77 -35.22 1.19 -11.01
C LYS A 77 -34.88 -0.30 -10.97
N LEU A 78 -35.39 -1.05 -11.93
CA LEU A 78 -35.05 -2.47 -12.11
C LEU A 78 -33.62 -2.63 -12.63
N ASN A 79 -33.21 -1.76 -13.55
CA ASN A 79 -31.88 -1.67 -14.14
C ASN A 79 -31.14 -0.46 -13.55
N GLN A 80 -30.56 -0.63 -12.36
CA GLN A 80 -29.75 0.42 -11.73
C GLN A 80 -28.36 0.43 -12.34
N ASP A 81 -27.82 1.62 -12.56
CA ASP A 81 -26.45 1.77 -13.03
C ASP A 81 -25.44 1.31 -11.96
N ILE A 82 -24.31 0.77 -12.42
CA ILE A 82 -23.24 0.25 -11.59
C ILE A 82 -22.11 1.27 -11.52
N ILE A 83 -21.66 1.58 -10.30
CA ILE A 83 -20.53 2.46 -10.03
C ILE A 83 -19.35 1.60 -9.55
N TYR A 84 -18.27 1.62 -10.33
CA TYR A 84 -16.98 1.01 -9.96
C TYR A 84 -16.19 1.99 -9.08
N MET A 85 -15.81 1.53 -7.89
CA MET A 85 -14.94 2.28 -7.00
C MET A 85 -13.47 1.90 -7.21
N PRO A 86 -12.51 2.74 -6.80
CA PRO A 86 -11.08 2.44 -6.96
C PRO A 86 -10.69 1.09 -6.35
N THR A 87 -9.92 0.30 -7.11
CA THR A 87 -9.44 -1.02 -6.67
C THR A 87 -8.47 -0.88 -5.50
N GLU A 88 -8.69 -1.68 -4.46
CA GLU A 88 -7.82 -1.79 -3.30
C GLU A 88 -6.85 -2.95 -3.50
N VAL A 89 -5.56 -2.70 -3.28
CA VAL A 89 -4.51 -3.72 -3.40
C VAL A 89 -3.93 -4.03 -2.02
N ASN A 90 -3.96 -5.30 -1.64
CA ASN A 90 -3.29 -5.86 -0.49
C ASN A 90 -2.17 -6.79 -0.98
N LYS A 91 -0.91 -6.33 -0.89
CA LYS A 91 0.26 -7.12 -1.27
C LYS A 91 1.05 -7.53 -0.04
N ARG A 92 1.39 -8.80 0.06
CA ARG A 92 2.22 -9.38 1.11
C ARG A 92 3.44 -10.04 0.51
N ILE A 93 4.62 -9.69 1.00
CA ILE A 93 5.88 -10.32 0.62
C ILE A 93 6.45 -11.03 1.83
N ARG A 94 6.74 -12.31 1.70
CA ARG A 94 7.41 -13.12 2.71
C ARG A 94 8.74 -13.65 2.20
N LEU A 95 9.75 -13.66 3.07
CA LEU A 95 11.08 -14.19 2.78
C LEU A 95 11.44 -15.26 3.80
N ASP A 96 11.99 -16.35 3.29
CA ASP A 96 12.49 -17.49 4.04
C ASP A 96 13.97 -17.70 3.65
N TYR A 97 14.85 -17.59 4.65
CA TYR A 97 16.30 -17.63 4.56
C TYR A 97 16.87 -19.01 4.92
N ASP A 98 16.26 -19.73 5.85
CA ASP A 98 16.75 -21.01 6.37
C ASP A 98 16.08 -22.25 5.74
N LYS A 99 15.14 -22.01 4.82
CA LYS A 99 14.37 -23.00 4.04
C LYS A 99 13.48 -23.88 4.90
N ASP A 100 13.04 -23.39 6.05
CA ASP A 100 12.10 -24.09 6.89
C ASP A 100 10.63 -23.97 6.37
N ARG A 101 9.65 -24.36 7.20
CA ARG A 101 8.22 -24.26 6.82
C ARG A 101 7.63 -22.87 7.09
N PHE A 102 8.30 -22.09 7.92
CA PHE A 102 7.90 -20.75 8.31
C PHE A 102 8.60 -19.72 7.41
N TYR A 103 8.29 -18.44 7.61
CA TYR A 103 8.93 -17.36 6.90
C TYR A 103 9.54 -16.43 7.94
N ASP A 104 10.79 -16.05 7.77
CA ASP A 104 11.53 -15.20 8.71
C ASP A 104 11.08 -13.75 8.66
N LYS A 105 10.70 -13.28 7.46
CA LYS A 105 10.32 -11.88 7.23
C LYS A 105 9.00 -11.83 6.49
N GLU A 106 8.14 -10.92 6.93
CA GLU A 106 6.89 -10.54 6.27
C GLU A 106 6.91 -9.02 6.10
N VAL A 107 6.26 -8.50 5.06
CA VAL A 107 5.88 -7.09 4.91
C VAL A 107 4.55 -7.03 4.17
N LYS A 108 3.64 -6.18 4.62
CA LYS A 108 2.36 -5.92 3.94
C LYS A 108 2.32 -4.50 3.41
N PHE A 109 1.74 -4.38 2.22
CA PHE A 109 1.49 -3.14 1.50
C PHE A 109 0.00 -3.05 1.21
N ASN A 110 -0.59 -1.91 1.53
CA ASN A 110 -1.96 -1.62 1.19
C ASN A 110 -2.04 -0.25 0.49
N TYR A 111 -2.69 -0.19 -0.67
CA TYR A 111 -2.82 1.02 -1.48
C TYR A 111 -4.02 0.95 -2.42
N LEU A 112 -4.42 2.10 -2.96
CA LEU A 112 -5.37 2.16 -4.09
C LEU A 112 -4.60 2.03 -5.40
N LYS A 113 -5.09 1.18 -6.29
CA LYS A 113 -4.52 0.95 -7.61
C LYS A 113 -4.63 2.21 -8.47
N SER A 114 -3.59 2.50 -9.23
CA SER A 114 -3.64 3.51 -10.30
C SER A 114 -4.27 2.88 -11.54
N ASP A 115 -5.03 3.66 -12.30
CA ASP A 115 -5.63 3.20 -13.56
C ASP A 115 -4.56 2.93 -14.64
N ASP A 116 -3.40 3.58 -14.52
CA ASP A 116 -2.36 3.59 -15.56
C ASP A 116 -1.21 2.60 -15.30
N LEU A 117 -1.02 2.15 -14.05
CA LEU A 117 0.16 1.37 -13.66
C LEU A 117 -0.01 0.53 -12.39
N ASN A 118 0.93 -0.40 -12.18
CA ASN A 118 1.06 -1.18 -10.96
C ASN A 118 2.33 -0.82 -10.18
N LEU A 119 2.26 -0.97 -8.85
CA LEU A 119 3.42 -0.80 -7.97
C LEU A 119 4.13 -2.14 -7.70
N ASN A 120 5.44 -2.12 -7.93
CA ASN A 120 6.36 -3.21 -7.67
C ASN A 120 7.23 -2.90 -6.45
N PHE A 121 7.07 -3.72 -5.42
CA PHE A 121 7.83 -3.61 -4.18
C PHE A 121 8.96 -4.63 -4.16
N THR A 122 10.17 -4.16 -3.94
CA THR A 122 11.35 -4.99 -3.79
C THR A 122 11.94 -4.81 -2.41
N LEU A 123 11.83 -5.86 -1.60
CA LEU A 123 12.55 -5.95 -0.33
C LEU A 123 14.05 -6.03 -0.60
N THR A 124 14.80 -5.20 0.12
CA THR A 124 16.26 -5.27 0.16
C THR A 124 16.70 -5.04 1.59
N LYS A 125 17.96 -5.37 1.88
CA LYS A 125 18.70 -4.99 3.08
C LYS A 125 18.42 -3.58 3.62
N ARG A 126 18.54 -2.56 2.75
CA ARG A 126 18.42 -1.15 3.12
C ARG A 126 16.96 -0.67 3.21
N GLY A 127 16.00 -1.59 3.10
CA GLY A 127 14.58 -1.33 3.06
C GLY A 127 13.93 -1.57 1.70
N ILE A 128 12.69 -1.14 1.55
CA ILE A 128 11.85 -1.42 0.40
C ILE A 128 12.13 -0.40 -0.70
N LYS A 129 12.47 -0.89 -1.90
CA LYS A 129 12.42 -0.10 -3.13
C LYS A 129 11.03 -0.23 -3.73
N VAL A 130 10.46 0.89 -4.18
CA VAL A 130 9.22 0.92 -4.94
C VAL A 130 9.54 1.35 -6.36
N LYS A 131 8.95 0.66 -7.32
CA LYS A 131 8.97 1.00 -8.74
C LYS A 131 7.58 0.85 -9.32
N THR A 132 7.36 1.44 -10.47
CA THR A 132 6.23 1.15 -11.34
C THR A 132 6.55 -0.10 -12.19
N ASP A 133 5.55 -0.68 -12.83
CA ASP A 133 5.69 -1.74 -13.83
C ASP A 133 5.95 -1.22 -15.25
N THR A 134 5.99 0.10 -15.43
CA THR A 134 6.21 0.79 -16.70
C THR A 134 7.41 1.73 -16.61
N ASP A 135 8.24 1.78 -17.66
CA ASP A 135 9.39 2.68 -17.72
C ASP A 135 8.99 4.14 -18.02
N LYS A 136 7.72 4.40 -18.38
CA LYS A 136 7.23 5.74 -18.74
C LYS A 136 6.97 6.63 -17.52
N ILE A 137 6.54 6.02 -16.41
CA ILE A 137 6.16 6.72 -15.19
C ILE A 137 7.07 6.22 -14.08
N SER A 138 7.80 7.10 -13.42
CA SER A 138 8.72 6.75 -12.33
C SER A 138 8.25 7.32 -11.00
N ILE A 139 8.76 6.77 -9.89
CA ILE A 139 8.60 7.38 -8.56
C ILE A 139 9.57 8.56 -8.46
N ASN A 140 9.05 9.79 -8.40
CA ASN A 140 9.86 11.00 -8.22
C ASN A 140 10.22 11.23 -6.76
N ARG A 141 9.26 10.98 -5.86
CA ARG A 141 9.41 11.29 -4.43
C ARG A 141 8.62 10.30 -3.58
N ILE A 142 9.18 9.96 -2.43
CA ILE A 142 8.52 9.19 -1.38
C ILE A 142 8.52 10.06 -0.14
N GLU A 143 7.33 10.33 0.38
CA GLU A 143 7.12 11.14 1.59
C GLU A 143 6.51 10.25 2.67
N ASP A 144 7.18 10.13 3.83
CA ASP A 144 6.60 9.53 5.04
C ASP A 144 5.59 10.51 5.62
N THR A 145 4.31 10.12 5.59
CA THR A 145 3.16 10.88 6.08
C THR A 145 2.51 10.19 7.29
N THR A 146 3.27 9.37 8.01
CA THR A 146 2.74 8.61 9.16
C THR A 146 2.42 9.52 10.34
N GLY A 147 3.29 10.50 10.60
CA GLY A 147 3.13 11.49 11.66
C GLY A 147 2.70 12.86 11.13
N ILE A 148 2.53 13.82 12.04
CA ILE A 148 2.20 15.21 11.70
C ILE A 148 3.33 15.86 10.88
N MET A 149 4.57 15.54 11.22
CA MET A 149 5.74 15.97 10.47
C MET A 149 6.00 14.99 9.34
N HIS A 150 5.85 15.46 8.11
CA HIS A 150 6.16 14.67 6.94
C HIS A 150 7.65 14.77 6.62
N THR A 151 8.25 13.65 6.21
CA THR A 151 9.67 13.62 5.85
C THR A 151 9.87 12.94 4.51
N ILE A 152 10.73 13.51 3.66
CA ILE A 152 11.10 12.86 2.41
C ILE A 152 12.07 11.73 2.73
N VAL A 153 11.75 10.52 2.28
CA VAL A 153 12.62 9.37 2.45
C VAL A 153 13.40 9.12 1.16
N ASN A 154 14.71 8.89 1.29
CA ASN A 154 15.62 8.76 0.16
C ASN A 154 15.41 7.43 -0.60
N ASN A 155 14.42 7.42 -1.49
CA ASN A 155 14.08 6.35 -2.43
C ASN A 155 13.73 4.98 -1.80
N ARG A 156 13.64 4.91 -0.47
CA ARG A 156 13.48 3.66 0.27
C ARG A 156 12.62 3.84 1.51
N ILE A 157 11.70 2.90 1.71
CA ILE A 157 10.89 2.80 2.92
C ILE A 157 11.61 1.87 3.91
N GLN A 158 11.81 2.33 5.14
CA GLN A 158 12.66 1.68 6.15
C GLN A 158 11.95 1.34 7.46
N LYS A 159 10.64 1.57 7.54
CA LYS A 159 9.82 1.30 8.71
C LYS A 159 8.35 1.20 8.31
N GLU A 160 7.53 0.69 9.21
CA GLU A 160 6.07 0.76 9.09
C GLU A 160 5.60 2.21 9.03
N GLY A 161 4.47 2.43 8.38
CA GLY A 161 3.90 3.76 8.25
C GLY A 161 3.05 3.95 7.02
N THR A 162 2.62 5.19 6.82
CA THR A 162 1.90 5.63 5.63
C THR A 162 2.79 6.54 4.82
N TYR A 163 2.90 6.26 3.53
CA TYR A 163 3.78 6.96 2.61
C TYR A 163 2.99 7.47 1.42
N THR A 164 3.31 8.66 0.94
CA THR A 164 2.81 9.18 -0.33
C THR A 164 3.90 9.04 -1.39
N LEU A 165 3.60 8.31 -2.46
CA LEU A 165 4.44 8.17 -3.64
C LEU A 165 3.99 9.19 -4.67
N GLU A 166 4.86 10.14 -5.01
CA GLU A 166 4.61 11.09 -6.09
C GLU A 166 5.27 10.57 -7.37
N LEU A 167 4.45 10.41 -8.39
CA LEU A 167 4.83 9.87 -9.69
C LEU A 167 5.26 10.98 -10.65
N SER A 168 5.99 10.62 -11.71
CA SER A 168 6.46 11.58 -12.72
C SER A 168 5.36 12.22 -13.55
N ASN A 169 4.18 11.61 -13.62
CA ASN A 169 2.97 12.18 -14.21
C ASN A 169 2.20 13.11 -13.25
N GLY A 170 2.70 13.31 -12.02
CA GLY A 170 2.06 14.13 -10.97
C GLY A 170 1.02 13.40 -10.11
N GLU A 171 0.69 12.14 -10.43
CA GLU A 171 -0.21 11.33 -9.60
C GLU A 171 0.43 11.04 -8.23
N LYS A 172 -0.42 10.96 -7.20
CA LYS A 172 0.00 10.65 -5.82
C LYS A 172 -0.70 9.40 -5.32
N ILE A 173 0.07 8.35 -5.06
CA ILE A 173 -0.44 7.09 -4.52
C ILE A 173 -0.07 7.00 -3.05
N LYS A 174 -1.07 6.86 -2.18
CA LYS A 174 -0.82 6.63 -0.75
C LYS A 174 -0.71 5.12 -0.48
N VAL A 175 0.39 4.73 0.15
CA VAL A 175 0.73 3.34 0.47
C VAL A 175 0.90 3.21 1.98
N THR A 176 0.22 2.25 2.58
CA THR A 176 0.40 1.85 3.97
C THR A 176 1.28 0.62 4.02
N VAL A 177 2.34 0.67 4.84
CA VAL A 177 3.29 -0.42 5.08
C VAL A 177 3.14 -0.89 6.52
N THR A 178 2.83 -2.17 6.70
CA THR A 178 2.68 -2.80 8.03
C THR A 178 3.45 -4.10 8.09
N ASP A 179 3.60 -4.62 9.31
CA ASP A 179 4.38 -5.81 9.63
C ASP A 179 5.78 -5.74 9.04
N TYR A 180 6.41 -4.56 9.08
CA TYR A 180 7.75 -4.36 8.55
C TYR A 180 8.78 -4.93 9.52
N ASN A 181 8.95 -6.26 9.47
CA ASN A 181 9.98 -6.93 10.22
C ASN A 181 11.12 -7.32 9.29
N ILE A 182 12.11 -6.43 9.17
CA ILE A 182 13.42 -6.81 8.68
C ILE A 182 14.27 -7.11 9.92
N MET A 183 14.23 -8.36 10.41
CA MET A 183 15.17 -8.78 11.45
C MET A 183 16.61 -8.49 10.96
N LYS A 184 17.37 -7.81 11.82
CA LYS A 184 18.81 -7.57 11.67
C LYS A 184 19.55 -8.90 11.66
#